data_AF-A0A1X2HLI2-F1
#
_entry.id   AF-A0A1X2HLI2-F1
#
_cell.length_a   1.000
_cell.length_b   1.000
_cell.length_c   1.000
_cell.angle_alpha   90.00
_cell.angle_beta   90.00
_cell.angle_gamma   90.00
#
_symmetry.space_group_name_H-M   'P 1'
#
loop_
_entity.id
_entity.type
_entity.pdbx_description
1 polymer ?
#
loop_
_entity_poly.entity_id
_entity_poly.type
_entity_poly.pdbx_seq_one_letter_code
_entity_poly.pdbx_strand_id
1 'polypeptide(L)'
;MLSIARLSVTRPSLVRHASTKAAVETPEQFLQTVVLSNGSTITVRTTSPRSQIRLTKDTRNHPLWNPAMLKEGVRDESEQLNKFQKRFGAESDLGDLSWIESDEAVSAAMKKAAASGGYKKPPKEKKGRR
;
A
#
# COMPACT_ATOMS: atom_id res chain seq x y z
N MET A 1 55.85 32.83 -74.94
CA MET A 1 55.69 31.91 -73.80
C MET A 1 54.91 32.64 -72.71
N LEU A 2 53.60 32.42 -72.57
CA LEU A 2 52.84 32.94 -71.42
C LEU A 2 52.15 31.76 -70.71
N SER A 3 52.56 31.52 -69.47
CA SER A 3 52.02 30.47 -68.61
C SER A 3 50.89 31.07 -67.76
N ILE A 4 49.69 30.51 -67.89
CA ILE A 4 48.52 30.92 -67.10
C ILE A 4 48.50 30.07 -65.83
N ALA A 5 48.83 30.70 -64.70
CA ALA A 5 48.72 30.06 -63.40
C ALA A 5 47.23 29.88 -63.02
N ARG A 6 46.77 28.62 -62.94
CA ARG A 6 45.46 28.28 -62.39
C ARG A 6 45.53 28.36 -60.86
N LEU A 7 44.81 29.31 -60.28
CA LEU A 7 44.52 29.37 -58.84
C LEU A 7 43.59 28.21 -58.47
N SER A 8 44.07 27.28 -57.65
CA SER A 8 43.27 26.21 -57.07
C SER A 8 42.46 26.76 -55.89
N VAL A 9 41.16 26.96 -56.08
CA VAL A 9 40.23 27.27 -54.99
C VAL A 9 40.01 25.98 -54.18
N THR A 10 40.62 25.90 -53.00
CA THR A 10 40.35 24.84 -52.02
C THR A 10 38.95 25.05 -51.45
N ARG A 11 38.01 24.22 -51.89
CA ARG A 11 36.66 24.20 -51.32
C ARG A 11 36.76 23.67 -49.88
N PRO A 12 36.24 24.38 -48.85
CA PRO A 12 36.20 23.81 -47.52
C PRO A 12 35.33 22.55 -47.56
N SER A 13 35.89 21.42 -47.10
CA SER A 13 35.13 20.20 -46.90
C SER A 13 34.08 20.47 -45.84
N LEU A 14 32.80 20.42 -46.21
CA LEU A 14 31.70 20.54 -45.25
C LEU A 14 31.72 19.29 -44.36
N VAL A 15 32.33 19.40 -43.17
CA VAL A 15 32.37 18.32 -42.18
C VAL A 15 30.97 18.23 -41.57
N ARG A 16 30.23 17.18 -41.92
CA ARG A 16 28.94 16.88 -41.29
C ARG A 16 29.18 16.22 -39.94
N HIS A 17 29.04 16.99 -38.85
CA HIS A 17 28.95 16.45 -37.49
C HIS A 17 27.58 15.79 -37.28
N ALA A 18 27.33 14.65 -37.93
CA ALA A 18 26.12 13.88 -37.73
C ALA A 18 26.20 13.17 -36.36
N SER A 19 25.65 13.78 -35.31
CA SER A 19 25.40 13.09 -34.04
C SER A 19 24.12 12.26 -34.18
N THR A 20 24.26 10.97 -34.43
CA THR A 20 23.14 10.03 -34.32
C THR A 20 22.79 9.91 -32.84
N LYS A 21 21.59 10.35 -32.45
CA LYS A 21 21.09 10.09 -31.08
C LYS A 21 21.09 8.58 -30.84
N ALA A 22 21.75 8.15 -29.77
CA ALA A 22 21.71 6.75 -29.36
C ALA A 22 20.26 6.31 -29.16
N ALA A 23 19.94 5.08 -29.57
CA ALA A 23 18.64 4.49 -29.30
C ALA A 23 18.44 4.39 -27.79
N VAL A 24 17.25 4.74 -27.30
CA VAL A 24 16.92 4.58 -25.88
C VAL A 24 16.75 3.09 -25.60
N GLU A 25 17.62 2.52 -24.80
CA GLU A 25 17.46 1.16 -24.30
C GLU A 25 16.29 1.13 -23.31
N THR A 26 15.16 0.58 -23.75
CA THR A 26 13.99 0.38 -22.88
C THR A 26 13.99 -1.03 -22.32
N PRO A 27 13.75 -1.21 -21.01
CA PRO A 27 13.68 -2.53 -20.41
C PRO A 27 12.51 -3.34 -20.98
N GLU A 28 12.62 -4.67 -20.90
CA GLU A 28 11.53 -5.57 -21.29
C GLU A 28 10.27 -5.30 -20.49
N GLN A 29 9.13 -5.33 -21.18
CA GLN A 29 7.82 -5.12 -20.61
C GLN A 29 6.99 -6.39 -20.73
N PHE A 30 6.48 -6.86 -19.60
CA PHE A 30 5.58 -8.00 -19.50
C PHE A 30 4.14 -7.52 -19.40
N LEU A 31 3.22 -8.36 -19.85
CA LEU A 31 1.79 -8.14 -19.63
C LEU A 31 1.41 -8.65 -18.24
N GLN A 32 0.86 -7.75 -17.44
CA GLN A 32 0.44 -8.04 -16.08
C GLN A 32 -1.05 -7.77 -15.91
N THR A 33 -1.74 -8.75 -15.32
CA THR A 33 -3.16 -8.67 -14.99
C THR A 33 -3.30 -8.22 -13.53
N VAL A 34 -3.81 -7.01 -13.32
CA VAL A 34 -4.06 -6.44 -11.99
C VAL A 34 -5.52 -6.62 -11.64
N VAL A 35 -5.80 -7.37 -10.58
CA VAL A 35 -7.14 -7.57 -10.02
C VAL A 35 -7.34 -6.58 -8.88
N LEU A 36 -8.38 -5.77 -8.99
CA LEU A 36 -8.78 -4.77 -8.02
C LEU A 36 -9.63 -5.39 -6.92
N SER A 37 -9.90 -4.61 -5.86
CA SER A 37 -10.62 -5.04 -4.68
C SER A 37 -12.07 -5.49 -4.95
N ASN A 38 -12.71 -4.89 -5.96
CA ASN A 38 -14.06 -5.26 -6.43
C ASN A 38 -14.06 -6.43 -7.44
N GLY A 39 -12.90 -7.03 -7.71
CA GLY A 39 -12.75 -8.09 -8.72
C GLY A 39 -12.62 -7.59 -10.16
N SER A 40 -12.72 -6.28 -10.41
CA SER A 40 -12.41 -5.73 -11.75
C SER A 40 -10.95 -5.96 -12.09
N THR A 41 -10.65 -6.10 -13.39
CA THR A 41 -9.33 -6.54 -13.85
C THR A 41 -8.81 -5.60 -14.93
N ILE A 42 -7.54 -5.20 -14.82
CA ILE A 42 -6.85 -4.32 -15.76
C ILE A 42 -5.58 -5.01 -16.25
N THR A 43 -5.33 -4.97 -17.56
CA THR A 43 -4.09 -5.48 -18.15
C THR A 43 -3.14 -4.32 -18.44
N VAL A 44 -1.95 -4.32 -17.85
CA VAL A 44 -0.96 -3.25 -17.96
C VAL A 44 0.39 -3.82 -18.39
N ARG A 45 1.16 -3.06 -19.18
CA ARG A 45 2.57 -3.36 -19.45
C ARG A 45 3.43 -2.89 -18.29
N THR A 46 4.09 -3.82 -17.60
CA THR A 46 4.97 -3.52 -16.46
C THR A 46 6.31 -4.23 -16.64
N THR A 47 7.34 -3.78 -15.95
CA THR A 47 8.67 -4.41 -15.99
C THR A 47 8.79 -5.61 -15.04
N SER A 48 7.73 -5.93 -14.29
CA SER A 48 7.70 -7.05 -13.36
C SER A 48 7.37 -8.35 -14.11
N PRO A 49 8.08 -9.47 -13.85
CA PRO A 49 7.81 -10.74 -14.52
C PRO A 49 6.52 -11.43 -14.01
N ARG A 50 5.80 -10.84 -13.05
CA ARG A 50 4.63 -11.46 -12.43
C ARG A 50 3.39 -11.29 -13.30
N SER A 51 2.77 -12.40 -13.72
CA SER A 51 1.60 -12.41 -14.59
C SER A 51 0.33 -11.82 -13.97
N GLN A 52 0.12 -12.01 -12.66
CA GLN A 52 -1.08 -11.53 -11.96
C GLN A 52 -0.78 -10.96 -10.57
N ILE A 53 -1.33 -9.78 -10.28
CA ILE A 53 -1.30 -9.14 -8.96
C ILE A 53 -2.73 -8.89 -8.48
N ARG A 54 -2.99 -9.11 -7.20
CA ARG A 54 -4.26 -8.74 -6.56
C ARG A 54 -4.01 -7.59 -5.59
N LEU A 55 -4.80 -6.54 -5.70
CA LEU A 55 -4.70 -5.36 -4.86
C LEU A 55 -5.71 -5.45 -3.71
N THR A 56 -5.20 -5.35 -2.49
CA THR A 56 -6.02 -5.25 -1.27
C THR A 56 -6.40 -3.80 -0.97
N LYS A 57 -5.65 -2.83 -1.50
CA LYS A 57 -5.85 -1.38 -1.34
C LYS A 57 -5.80 -0.72 -2.71
N ASP A 58 -6.87 -0.03 -3.09
CA ASP A 58 -7.01 0.64 -4.38
C ASP A 58 -7.91 1.87 -4.27
N THR A 59 -8.12 2.57 -5.40
CA THR A 59 -8.97 3.77 -5.44
C THR A 59 -10.45 3.49 -5.18
N ARG A 60 -10.91 2.23 -5.26
CA ARG A 60 -12.32 1.87 -5.09
C ARG A 60 -12.67 1.60 -3.64
N ASN A 61 -11.71 1.12 -2.84
CA ASN A 61 -11.89 0.81 -1.42
C ASN A 61 -11.33 1.87 -0.46
N HIS A 62 -10.75 2.95 -0.99
CA HIS A 62 -10.14 3.98 -0.18
C HIS A 62 -11.10 5.17 0.02
N PRO A 63 -11.29 5.63 1.28
CA PRO A 63 -12.35 6.56 1.66
C PRO A 63 -12.29 7.91 0.94
N LEU A 64 -11.08 8.36 0.59
CA LEU A 64 -10.87 9.62 -0.12
C LEU A 64 -11.54 9.65 -1.51
N TRP A 65 -11.51 8.53 -2.24
CA TRP A 65 -12.04 8.44 -3.60
C TRP A 65 -13.45 7.82 -3.65
N ASN A 66 -13.88 7.18 -2.56
CA ASN A 66 -15.24 6.66 -2.40
C ASN A 66 -15.83 7.10 -1.05
N PRO A 67 -16.35 8.33 -0.94
CA PRO A 67 -16.88 8.85 0.31
C PRO A 67 -18.18 8.16 0.75
N ALA A 68 -18.87 7.43 -0.15
CA ALA A 68 -20.05 6.66 0.22
C ALA A 68 -19.70 5.50 1.17
N MET A 69 -18.51 4.90 1.02
CA MET A 69 -18.02 3.85 1.92
C MET A 69 -17.78 4.33 3.36
N LEU A 70 -17.64 5.65 3.58
CA LEU A 70 -17.48 6.18 4.94
C LEU A 70 -18.69 5.84 5.83
N LYS A 71 -19.88 5.69 5.23
CA LYS A 71 -21.11 5.31 5.93
C LYS A 71 -21.10 3.87 6.43
N GLU A 72 -20.38 2.99 5.74
CA GLU A 72 -20.25 1.56 6.12
C GLU A 72 -19.19 1.35 7.21
N GLY A 73 -18.52 2.42 7.65
CA GLY A 73 -17.48 2.39 8.67
C GLY A 73 -16.09 2.26 8.06
N VAL A 74 -15.18 3.14 8.49
CA VAL A 74 -13.76 3.05 8.08
C VAL A 74 -13.13 1.85 8.75
N ARG A 75 -12.65 0.90 7.94
CA ARG A 75 -11.93 -0.27 8.44
C ARG A 75 -10.57 0.15 9.00
N ASP A 76 -10.32 -0.13 10.28
CA ASP A 76 -9.08 0.25 10.96
C ASP A 76 -7.85 -0.41 10.30
N GLU A 77 -6.91 0.42 9.86
CA GLU A 77 -5.66 0.00 9.21
C GLU A 77 -4.56 -0.33 10.22
N SER A 78 -4.67 0.20 11.43
CA SER A 78 -3.63 0.04 12.46
C SER A 78 -3.72 -1.31 13.18
N GLU A 79 -4.79 -2.08 12.94
CA GLU A 79 -5.18 -3.30 13.65
C GLU A 79 -5.26 -3.15 15.19
N GLN A 80 -5.05 -1.96 15.73
CA GLN A 80 -4.99 -1.72 17.17
C GLN A 80 -6.38 -1.86 17.77
N LEU A 81 -7.40 -1.30 17.11
CA LEU A 81 -8.78 -1.46 17.52
C LEU A 81 -9.22 -2.92 17.41
N ASN A 82 -8.84 -3.60 16.31
CA ASN A 82 -9.11 -5.03 16.15
C ASN A 82 -8.41 -5.88 17.23
N LYS A 83 -7.17 -5.55 17.62
CA LYS A 83 -6.44 -6.23 18.69
C LYS A 83 -7.08 -5.98 20.06
N PHE A 84 -7.54 -4.76 20.31
CA PHE A 84 -8.27 -4.42 21.52
C PHE A 84 -9.61 -5.14 21.59
N GLN A 85 -10.43 -5.07 20.54
CA GLN A 85 -11.72 -5.75 20.47
C GLN A 85 -11.60 -7.27 20.57
N LYS A 86 -10.53 -7.88 20.04
CA LYS A 86 -10.26 -9.31 20.25
C LYS A 86 -9.90 -9.67 21.71
N ARG A 87 -9.29 -8.74 22.45
CA ARG A 87 -8.86 -8.97 23.84
C ARG A 87 -9.94 -8.65 24.86
N PHE A 88 -10.71 -7.59 24.61
CA PHE A 88 -11.64 -7.01 25.58
C PHE A 88 -13.08 -6.95 25.05
N GLY A 89 -13.32 -7.14 23.75
CA GLY A 89 -14.63 -6.97 23.12
C GLY A 89 -15.63 -8.11 23.36
N ALA A 90 -15.22 -9.22 23.99
CA ALA A 90 -16.16 -10.26 24.44
C ALA A 90 -16.73 -9.99 25.85
N GLU A 91 -16.00 -9.22 26.67
CA GLU A 91 -16.42 -8.86 28.05
C GLU A 91 -17.01 -7.44 28.12
N SER A 92 -16.73 -6.60 27.12
CA SER A 92 -17.34 -5.28 26.97
C SER A 92 -18.56 -5.35 26.05
N ASP A 93 -19.62 -6.02 26.49
CA ASP A 93 -20.94 -5.67 25.97
C ASP A 93 -21.21 -4.23 26.41
N LEU A 94 -20.96 -3.28 25.50
CA LEU A 94 -21.17 -1.85 25.73
C LEU A 94 -22.64 -1.51 26.02
N GLY A 95 -23.55 -2.50 25.94
CA GLY A 95 -24.94 -2.39 26.38
C GLY A 95 -25.14 -2.43 27.90
N ASP A 96 -24.22 -3.00 28.69
CA ASP A 96 -24.33 -3.08 30.16
C ASP A 96 -23.42 -2.06 30.87
N LEU A 97 -23.30 -0.85 30.34
CA LEU A 97 -22.53 0.24 30.98
C LEU A 97 -23.23 0.85 32.20
N SER A 98 -24.18 0.14 32.82
CA SER A 98 -24.90 0.59 34.02
C SER A 98 -23.96 0.72 35.23
N TRP A 99 -22.82 0.01 35.25
CA TRP A 99 -21.81 0.13 36.31
C TRP A 99 -20.99 1.43 36.26
N ILE A 100 -20.92 2.08 35.09
CA ILE A 100 -20.06 3.27 34.89
C ILE A 100 -20.72 4.55 35.40
N GLU A 101 -22.05 4.52 35.55
CA GLU A 101 -22.83 5.63 36.10
C GLU A 101 -22.74 5.70 37.64
N SER A 102 -22.24 4.64 38.29
CA SER A 102 -22.03 4.58 39.74
C SER A 102 -20.55 4.71 40.09
N ASP A 103 -20.08 5.94 40.32
CA ASP A 103 -18.68 6.26 40.70
C ASP A 103 -18.13 5.40 41.86
N GLU A 104 -19.01 4.97 42.76
CA GLU A 104 -18.66 4.17 43.93
C GLU A 104 -18.25 2.73 43.55
N ALA A 105 -18.92 2.13 42.56
CA ALA A 105 -18.60 0.80 42.04
C ALA A 105 -17.28 0.78 41.26
N VAL A 106 -16.99 1.85 40.51
CA VAL A 106 -15.74 2.02 39.78
C VAL A 106 -14.55 2.10 40.74
N SER A 107 -14.69 2.83 41.85
CA SER A 107 -13.64 2.98 42.86
C SER A 107 -13.30 1.66 43.59
N ALA A 108 -14.31 0.84 43.86
CA ALA A 108 -14.14 -0.47 44.49
C ALA A 108 -13.52 -1.49 43.53
N ALA A 109 -13.94 -1.49 42.25
CA ALA A 109 -13.37 -2.34 41.21
C ALA A 109 -11.91 -1.99 40.92
N MET A 110 -11.56 -0.70 40.85
CA MET A 110 -10.18 -0.22 40.64
C MET A 110 -9.25 -0.65 41.79
N LYS A 111 -9.70 -0.55 43.05
CA LYS A 111 -8.95 -1.06 44.22
C LYS A 111 -8.75 -2.57 44.17
N LYS A 112 -9.77 -3.32 43.75
CA LYS A 112 -9.71 -4.78 43.64
C LYS A 112 -8.76 -5.23 42.52
N ALA A 113 -8.79 -4.55 41.37
CA ALA A 113 -7.90 -4.83 40.24
C ALA A 113 -6.43 -4.49 40.56
N ALA A 114 -6.19 -3.40 41.30
CA ALA A 114 -4.85 -3.03 41.78
C ALA A 114 -4.30 -4.06 42.78
N ALA A 115 -5.16 -4.63 43.63
CA ALA A 115 -4.78 -5.67 44.58
C ALA A 115 -4.56 -7.05 43.93
N SER A 116 -5.22 -7.34 42.79
CA SER A 116 -5.19 -8.68 42.17
C SER A 116 -4.03 -8.94 41.21
N GLY A 117 -3.11 -7.99 41.02
CA GLY A 117 -1.80 -8.23 40.40
C GLY A 117 -1.81 -9.03 39.07
N GLY A 118 -2.05 -8.34 37.96
CA GLY A 118 -1.55 -8.74 36.64
C GLY A 118 -2.37 -9.77 35.84
N TYR A 119 -2.55 -9.44 34.56
CA TYR A 119 -3.23 -10.24 33.54
C TYR A 119 -2.62 -11.65 33.37
N LYS A 120 -3.40 -12.70 33.66
CA LYS A 120 -3.05 -14.09 33.30
C LYS A 120 -3.28 -14.29 31.80
N LYS A 121 -2.18 -14.55 31.09
CA LYS A 121 -2.18 -14.81 29.63
C LYS A 121 -3.02 -16.06 29.33
N PRO A 122 -3.99 -16.01 28.40
CA PRO A 122 -4.77 -17.19 28.05
C PRO A 122 -3.87 -18.28 27.45
N PRO A 123 -4.18 -19.57 27.67
CA PRO A 123 -3.37 -20.68 27.18
C PRO A 123 -3.32 -20.66 25.64
N LYS A 124 -2.11 -20.67 25.07
CA LYS A 124 -1.92 -20.79 23.62
C LYS A 124 -2.32 -22.20 23.19
N GLU A 125 -3.45 -22.31 22.50
CA GLU A 125 -3.83 -23.52 21.79
C GLU A 125 -2.80 -23.81 20.68
N LYS A 126 -2.10 -24.94 20.79
CA LYS A 126 -1.15 -25.41 19.78
C LYS A 126 -1.94 -25.88 18.56
N LYS A 127 -2.18 -24.97 17.61
CA LYS A 127 -2.74 -25.32 16.30
C LYS A 127 -1.75 -26.25 15.58
N GLY A 128 -2.09 -27.53 15.53
CA GLY A 128 -1.31 -28.57 14.87
C GLY A 128 -1.04 -28.20 13.42
N ARG A 129 0.22 -28.33 13.00
CA ARG A 129 0.62 -28.33 11.60
C ARG A 129 0.10 -29.65 11.01
N ARG A 130 -0.92 -29.55 10.16
CA ARG A 130 -1.21 -30.54 9.11
C ARG A 130 -0.89 -29.88 7.79
#